data_AF-A0A2E9SWM1-F1
#
_entry.id   AF-A0A2E9SWM1-F1
#
_cell.length_a   1.000
_cell.length_b   1.000
_cell.length_c   1.000
_cell.angle_alpha   90.00
_cell.angle_beta   90.00
_cell.angle_gamma   90.00
#
_symmetry.space_group_name_H-M   'P 1'
#
loop_
_entity.id
_entity.type
_entity.pdbx_description
1 polymer ?
#
loop_
_entity_poly.entity_id
_entity_poly.type
_entity_poly.pdbx_seq_one_letter_code
_entity_poly.pdbx_strand_id
1 'polypeptide(L)'
;MTGHTKLNEVVMCRAIKVPRKGDLLIIQTKKSGKLKIACEVKSVVNGNEVVLQKSTNSFFNWDMYLNGESWVTNVLNIGKVQLTTSLNNSSQFAEY
;
A
#
# COMPACT_ATOMS: atom_id res chain seq x y z
N MET A 1 23.53 18.77 -23.76
CA MET A 1 23.01 17.40 -23.51
C MET A 1 22.22 17.44 -22.21
N THR A 2 20.92 17.75 -22.31
CA THR A 2 20.02 17.87 -21.16
C THR A 2 19.57 16.48 -20.75
N GLY A 3 20.16 15.96 -19.68
CA GLY A 3 19.82 14.66 -19.11
C GLY A 3 18.42 14.69 -18.49
N HIS A 4 17.43 14.21 -19.25
CA HIS A 4 16.13 13.85 -18.69
C HIS A 4 16.34 12.69 -17.72
N THR A 5 16.41 13.01 -16.42
CA THR A 5 16.35 11.99 -15.37
C THR A 5 14.91 11.46 -15.38
N LYS A 6 14.68 10.42 -16.17
CA LYS A 6 13.47 9.59 -16.11
C LYS A 6 13.40 9.06 -14.68
N LEU A 7 12.50 9.60 -13.86
CA LEU A 7 12.15 8.99 -12.59
C LEU A 7 11.64 7.59 -12.91
N ASN A 8 12.49 6.61 -12.58
CA ASN A 8 12.26 5.21 -12.87
C ASN A 8 10.96 4.76 -12.22
N GLU A 9 10.20 3.99 -12.98
CA GLU A 9 9.15 3.07 -12.52
C GLU A 9 9.42 2.63 -11.08
N VAL A 10 8.55 3.07 -10.15
CA VAL A 10 8.53 2.51 -8.80
C VAL A 10 8.16 1.05 -8.95
N VAL A 11 9.17 0.18 -9.07
CA VAL A 11 9.04 -1.26 -8.99
C VAL A 11 8.48 -1.53 -7.60
N MET A 12 7.17 -1.74 -7.53
CA MET A 12 6.46 -2.10 -6.31
C MET A 12 7.00 -3.47 -5.88
N CYS A 13 8.03 -3.47 -5.04
CA CYS A 13 8.59 -4.69 -4.47
C CYS A 13 7.48 -5.41 -3.72
N ARG A 14 7.16 -6.63 -4.16
CA ARG A 14 6.26 -7.55 -3.43
C ARG A 14 6.75 -7.66 -2.00
N ALA A 15 5.98 -7.14 -1.05
CA ALA A 15 6.25 -7.44 0.35
C ALA A 15 6.08 -8.95 0.54
N ILE A 16 7.14 -9.64 0.98
CA ILE A 16 7.13 -11.10 1.16
C ILE A 16 6.51 -11.47 2.53
N LYS A 17 6.45 -10.51 3.46
CA LYS A 17 5.96 -10.72 4.83
C LYS A 17 4.65 -9.99 5.05
N VAL A 18 3.77 -10.61 5.85
CA VAL A 18 2.54 -9.97 6.34
C VAL A 18 2.92 -8.64 7.03
N PRO A 19 2.30 -7.51 6.64
CA PRO A 19 2.58 -6.20 7.22
C PRO A 19 2.12 -6.15 8.68
N ARG A 20 2.56 -5.15 9.43
CA ARG A 20 2.25 -5.00 10.86
C ARG A 20 1.32 -3.81 11.10
N LYS A 21 0.64 -3.82 12.25
CA LYS A 21 -0.14 -2.67 12.70
C LYS A 21 0.72 -1.40 12.74
N GLY A 22 0.21 -0.35 12.10
CA GLY A 22 0.85 0.96 11.94
C GLY A 22 1.75 1.08 10.70
N ASP A 23 1.95 0.02 9.92
CA ASP A 23 2.66 0.12 8.65
C ASP A 23 1.82 0.93 7.64
N LEU A 24 2.47 1.76 6.84
CA LEU A 24 1.88 2.38 5.66
C LEU A 24 2.11 1.50 4.44
N LEU A 25 1.02 1.16 3.76
CA LEU A 25 1.04 0.41 2.51
C LEU A 25 0.65 1.32 1.36
N ILE A 26 1.34 1.15 0.23
CA ILE A 26 0.87 1.60 -1.07
C ILE A 26 0.30 0.37 -1.79
N ILE A 27 -1.00 0.39 -2.06
CA ILE A 27 -1.69 -0.71 -2.71
C ILE A 27 -2.23 -0.31 -4.09
N GLN A 28 -2.34 -1.29 -4.98
CA GLN A 28 -3.14 -1.21 -6.19
C GLN A 28 -4.25 -2.25 -6.12
N THR A 29 -5.39 -1.94 -6.74
CA THR A 29 -6.56 -2.82 -6.71
C THR A 29 -6.98 -3.18 -8.13
N LYS A 30 -7.67 -4.32 -8.28
CA LYS A 30 -8.25 -4.73 -9.58
C LYS A 30 -9.16 -3.65 -10.18
N LYS A 31 -9.92 -2.94 -9.34
CA LYS A 31 -10.88 -1.90 -9.78
C LYS A 31 -10.23 -0.56 -10.08
N SER A 32 -9.15 -0.21 -9.37
CA SER A 32 -8.52 1.10 -9.46
C SER A 32 -7.50 1.22 -10.59
N GLY A 33 -7.23 0.13 -11.32
CA GLY A 33 -6.32 0.11 -12.46
C GLY A 33 -4.91 0.57 -12.06
N LYS A 34 -4.48 1.73 -12.56
CA LYS A 34 -3.15 2.31 -12.30
C LYS A 34 -3.09 3.15 -11.01
N LEU A 35 -4.22 3.47 -10.39
CA LEU A 35 -4.26 4.31 -9.19
C LEU A 35 -3.61 3.58 -8.01
N LYS A 36 -2.64 4.26 -7.38
CA LYS A 36 -1.99 3.83 -6.15
C LYS A 36 -2.73 4.43 -4.96
N ILE A 37 -2.96 3.64 -3.93
CA ILE A 37 -3.71 4.05 -2.73
C ILE A 37 -2.81 3.87 -1.51
N ALA A 38 -2.58 4.96 -0.78
CA ALA A 38 -1.92 4.93 0.51
C ALA A 38 -2.91 4.53 1.62
N CYS A 39 -2.57 3.52 2.41
CA CYS A 39 -3.40 2.97 3.49
C CYS A 39 -2.54 2.63 4.70
N GLU A 40 -2.94 3.05 5.90
CA GLU A 40 -2.34 2.56 7.14
C GLU A 40 -2.96 1.22 7.56
N VAL A 41 -2.15 0.25 7.97
CA VAL A 41 -2.60 -1.01 8.56
C VAL A 41 -3.09 -0.76 9.98
N LYS A 42 -4.40 -0.90 10.22
CA LYS A 42 -4.98 -0.75 11.55
C LYS A 42 -4.82 -1.97 12.43
N SER A 43 -4.87 -3.14 11.84
CA SER A 43 -4.71 -4.40 12.56
C SER A 43 -4.35 -5.51 11.59
N VAL A 44 -3.82 -6.59 12.15
CA VAL A 44 -3.71 -7.88 11.48
C VAL A 44 -4.45 -8.89 12.35
N VAL A 45 -5.48 -9.51 11.80
CA VAL A 45 -6.33 -10.50 12.48
C VAL A 45 -5.95 -11.89 11.96
N ASN A 46 -6.01 -12.91 12.83
CA ASN A 46 -5.70 -14.30 12.49
C ASN A 46 -4.31 -14.53 11.86
N GLY A 47 -3.38 -13.58 12.02
CA GLY A 47 -2.03 -13.65 11.48
C GLY A 47 -1.87 -13.31 9.98
N ASN A 48 -2.96 -13.20 9.21
CA ASN A 48 -2.93 -12.98 7.76
C ASN A 48 -3.99 -12.01 7.24
N GLU A 49 -5.00 -11.63 8.01
CA GLU A 49 -6.03 -10.68 7.57
C GLU A 49 -5.60 -9.24 7.87
N VAL A 50 -5.30 -8.48 6.82
CA VAL A 50 -4.80 -7.11 6.92
C VAL A 50 -5.95 -6.12 6.84
N VAL A 51 -6.17 -5.37 7.92
CA VAL A 51 -7.23 -4.35 8.03
C VAL A 51 -6.66 -2.96 7.73
N LEU A 52 -7.26 -2.21 6.82
CA LEU A 52 -6.77 -0.91 6.34
C LEU A 52 -7.64 0.25 6.84
N GLN A 53 -7.00 1.39 7.15
CA GLN A 53 -7.69 2.64 7.49
C GLN A 53 -8.20 3.34 6.24
N LYS A 54 -9.38 2.96 5.76
CA LYS A 54 -10.01 3.71 4.65
C LYS A 54 -11.52 3.92 4.76
N SER A 55 -12.13 3.61 5.91
CA SER A 55 -13.57 3.41 6.15
C SER A 55 -14.05 1.98 5.88
N THR A 56 -15.28 1.69 6.34
CA THR A 56 -15.89 0.39 6.67
C THR A 56 -15.46 -0.76 5.75
N ASN A 57 -14.95 -1.85 6.35
CA ASN A 57 -14.66 -3.14 5.72
C ASN A 57 -13.56 -3.15 4.64
N SER A 58 -12.60 -2.23 4.67
CA SER A 58 -11.40 -2.33 3.83
C SER A 58 -10.37 -3.29 4.45
N PHE A 59 -10.51 -4.59 4.21
CA PHE A 59 -9.54 -5.62 4.60
C PHE A 59 -9.23 -6.57 3.45
N PHE A 60 -8.10 -7.26 3.53
CA PHE A 60 -7.76 -8.34 2.61
C PHE A 60 -6.96 -9.42 3.32
N ASN A 61 -7.13 -10.67 2.88
CA ASN A 61 -6.32 -11.77 3.35
C ASN A 61 -4.98 -11.80 2.61
N TRP A 62 -3.88 -11.89 3.36
CA TRP A 62 -2.51 -11.87 2.83
C TRP A 62 -2.18 -13.09 1.99
N ASP A 63 -2.66 -14.27 2.36
CA ASP A 63 -2.42 -15.50 1.62
C ASP A 63 -3.16 -15.48 0.29
N MET A 64 -4.41 -15.00 0.28
CA MET A 64 -5.14 -14.74 -0.98
C MET A 64 -4.44 -13.70 -1.86
N TYR A 65 -3.76 -12.72 -1.27
CA TYR A 65 -2.95 -11.76 -2.03
C TYR A 65 -1.75 -12.44 -2.69
N LEU A 66 -1.01 -13.26 -1.94
CA LEU A 66 0.13 -14.02 -2.48
C LEU A 66 -0.29 -15.00 -3.58
N ASN A 67 -1.50 -15.56 -3.49
CA ASN A 67 -2.08 -16.46 -4.49
C ASN A 67 -2.73 -15.73 -5.69
N GLY A 68 -2.80 -14.38 -5.67
CA GLY A 68 -3.42 -13.58 -6.75
C GLY A 68 -4.96 -13.52 -6.72
N GLU A 69 -5.58 -14.09 -5.70
CA GLU A 69 -7.03 -14.17 -5.53
C GLU A 69 -7.61 -12.90 -4.89
N SER A 70 -6.80 -12.13 -4.16
CA SER A 70 -7.21 -10.88 -3.53
C SER A 70 -7.69 -9.81 -4.52
N TRP A 71 -8.50 -8.88 -4.04
CA TRP A 71 -8.88 -7.66 -4.78
C TRP A 71 -7.72 -6.65 -4.86
N VAL A 72 -6.73 -6.80 -3.98
CA VAL A 72 -5.44 -6.11 -4.01
C VAL A 72 -4.50 -6.86 -4.95
N THR A 73 -3.85 -6.14 -5.88
CA THR A 73 -2.98 -6.74 -6.91
C THR A 73 -1.50 -6.46 -6.66
N ASN A 74 -1.16 -5.30 -6.12
CA ASN A 74 0.20 -4.95 -5.73
C ASN A 74 0.19 -4.32 -4.34
N VAL A 75 1.20 -4.66 -3.54
CA VAL A 75 1.43 -4.09 -2.21
C VAL A 75 2.91 -3.73 -2.11
N LEU A 76 3.16 -2.46 -1.81
CA LEU A 76 4.45 -1.99 -1.32
C LEU A 76 4.28 -1.62 0.15
N ASN A 77 5.03 -2.29 1.02
CA ASN A 77 5.06 -1.97 2.44
C ASN A 77 6.19 -0.97 2.71
N ILE A 78 5.83 0.24 3.12
CA ILE A 78 6.77 1.31 3.49
C ILE A 78 7.21 1.20 4.95
N GLY A 79 6.52 0.38 5.75
CA GLY A 79 6.71 0.26 7.19
C GLY A 79 6.07 1.42 7.94
N LYS A 80 6.44 1.59 9.21
CA LYS A 80 5.96 2.71 10.02
C LYS A 80 6.57 4.01 9.54
N VAL A 81 5.70 4.96 9.20
CA VAL A 81 6.08 6.33 8.85
C VAL A 81 5.48 7.31 9.84
N GLN A 82 6.26 8.30 10.23
CA GLN A 82 5.77 9.43 11.01
C GLN A 82 5.36 10.52 10.04
N LEU A 83 4.05 10.76 9.92
CA LEU A 83 3.54 11.86 9.11
C LEU A 83 3.83 13.17 9.83
N THR A 84 4.49 14.10 9.14
CA THR A 84 4.61 15.49 9.61
C THR A 84 3.31 16.24 9.28
N THR A 85 3.00 17.28 10.07
CA THR A 85 1.75 18.07 9.98
C THR A 85 1.52 18.77 8.63
N SER A 86 2.50 18.76 7.72
CA SER A 86 2.40 19.38 6.39
C SER A 86 1.72 18.50 5.32
N LEU A 87 1.41 17.22 5.63
CA LEU A 87 0.70 16.33 4.71
C LEU A 87 -0.78 16.26 5.08
N ASN A 88 -1.52 17.33 4.79
CA ASN A 88 -2.97 17.40 5.02
C ASN A 88 -3.80 16.62 4.00
N ASN A 89 -3.18 15.91 3.05
CA ASN A 89 -3.86 14.91 2.22
C ASN A 89 -2.88 13.77 1.93
N SER A 90 -3.16 12.58 2.48
CA SER A 90 -2.44 11.33 2.20
C SER A 90 -2.35 10.99 0.71
N SER A 91 -3.17 11.63 -0.13
CA SER A 91 -3.10 11.59 -1.60
C SER A 91 -1.75 12.06 -2.16
N GLN A 92 -1.05 13.02 -1.52
CA GLN A 92 0.25 13.53 -2.01
C GLN A 92 1.41 12.57 -1.78
N PHE A 93 1.28 11.60 -0.88
CA PHE A 93 2.31 10.58 -0.66
C PHE A 93 2.30 9.50 -1.74
N ALA A 94 1.19 9.33 -2.47
CA ALA A 94 1.06 8.32 -3.52
C ALA A 94 1.60 8.76 -4.89
N GLU A 95 2.07 10.00 -5.02
CA GLU A 95 2.61 10.60 -6.25
C GLU A 95 4.15 10.58 -6.35
N TYR A 96 4.85 10.16 -5.30
CA TYR A 96 6.30 9.88 -5.33
C TYR A 96 6.57 8.38 -5.50
#